data_AF-A0A314XMJ4-F1
#
_entry.id   AF-A0A314XMJ4-F1
#
_cell.length_a   1.000
_cell.length_b   1.000
_cell.length_c   1.000
_cell.angle_alpha   90.00
_cell.angle_beta   90.00
_cell.angle_gamma   90.00
#
_symmetry.space_group_name_H-M   'P 1'
#
loop_
_entity.id
_entity.type
_entity.pdbx_description
1 polymer ?
#
loop_
_entity_poly.entity_id
_entity_poly.type
_entity_poly.pdbx_seq_one_letter_code
_entity_poly.pdbx_strand_id
1 'polypeptide(L)'
;MFVGDSLSRNQWQSLTCMFHSAVPNANYNVTRVDDVSIFIFTDYGLKVMLDRNVFLVDVVREKIGRVLKLDSIVGGKLWKEIDMLIFNTWHWWNRRGPSQPWDYVEVGGRVSKDIDRMVAFEKALMTWAGWVDSNIDPAKTKVFFQGISPSHYK
;
A
#
# COMPACT_ATOMS: atom_id res chain seq x y z
N MET A 1 2.23 4.66 -9.10
CA MET A 1 1.19 4.10 -8.22
C MET A 1 1.57 4.38 -6.78
N PHE A 2 0.63 4.90 -6.00
CA PHE A 2 0.72 4.97 -4.54
C PHE A 2 0.16 3.68 -3.96
N VAL A 3 0.88 3.08 -3.01
CA VAL A 3 0.50 1.82 -2.36
C VAL A 3 0.62 1.99 -0.86
N GLY A 4 -0.50 1.89 -0.14
CA GLY A 4 -0.43 2.05 1.30
C GLY A 4 -1.74 2.36 1.99
N ASP A 5 -1.63 3.14 3.06
CA ASP A 5 -2.75 3.52 3.90
C ASP A 5 -3.44 4.83 3.43
N SER A 6 -4.22 5.44 4.31
CA SER A 6 -4.93 6.69 4.00
C SER A 6 -4.00 7.83 3.59
N LEU A 7 -2.73 7.80 3.98
CA LEU A 7 -1.76 8.81 3.62
C LEU A 7 -1.37 8.70 2.14
N SER A 8 -1.17 7.48 1.62
CA SER A 8 -1.03 7.23 0.17
C SER A 8 -2.21 7.80 -0.61
N ARG A 9 -3.44 7.63 -0.10
CA ARG A 9 -4.62 8.25 -0.73
C ARG A 9 -4.54 9.77 -0.74
N ASN A 10 -4.13 10.39 0.37
CA ASN A 10 -4.00 11.85 0.43
C ASN A 10 -2.91 12.37 -0.52
N GLN A 11 -1.76 11.71 -0.60
CA GLN A 11 -0.69 12.09 -1.53
C GLN A 11 -1.10 11.88 -2.99
N TRP A 12 -1.78 10.77 -3.30
CA TRP A 12 -2.36 10.52 -4.61
C TRP A 12 -3.31 11.66 -5.03
N GLN A 13 -4.25 12.04 -4.16
CA GLN A 13 -5.15 13.17 -4.42
C GLN A 13 -4.39 14.49 -4.62
N SER A 14 -3.43 14.78 -3.73
CA SER A 14 -2.60 15.99 -3.82
C SER A 14 -1.87 16.08 -5.16
N LEU A 15 -1.23 14.99 -5.61
CA LEU A 15 -0.52 14.95 -6.88
C LEU A 15 -1.47 15.14 -8.07
N THR A 16 -2.64 14.50 -8.05
CA THR A 16 -3.64 14.70 -9.12
C THR A 16 -4.12 16.15 -9.20
N CYS A 17 -4.30 16.82 -8.06
CA CYS A 17 -4.66 18.25 -8.03
C CYS A 17 -3.52 19.14 -8.55
N MET A 18 -2.26 18.84 -8.22
CA MET A 18 -1.11 19.58 -8.76
C MET A 18 -1.02 19.46 -10.28
N PHE A 19 -1.23 18.26 -10.83
CA PHE A 19 -1.28 18.06 -12.28
C PHE A 19 -2.45 18.80 -12.92
N HIS A 20 -3.65 18.69 -12.35
CA HIS A 20 -4.81 19.42 -12.87
C HIS A 20 -4.59 20.94 -12.81
N SER A 21 -3.97 21.47 -11.75
CA SER A 21 -3.64 22.89 -11.66
C SER A 21 -2.62 23.34 -12.71
N ALA A 22 -1.67 22.48 -13.09
CA ALA A 22 -0.66 22.79 -14.09
C ALA A 22 -1.22 22.74 -15.52
N VAL A 23 -2.16 21.82 -15.78
CA VAL A 23 -2.82 21.63 -17.09
C VAL A 23 -4.34 21.51 -16.93
N PRO A 24 -5.04 22.62 -16.62
CA PRO A 24 -6.45 22.59 -16.20
C PRO A 24 -7.42 22.11 -17.29
N ASN A 25 -7.04 22.25 -18.56
CA ASN A 25 -7.86 21.86 -19.70
C ASN A 25 -7.55 20.45 -20.21
N ALA A 26 -6.61 19.72 -19.59
CA ALA A 26 -6.29 18.35 -20.00
C ALA A 26 -7.49 17.42 -19.75
N ASN A 27 -7.80 16.59 -20.73
CA ASN A 27 -8.85 15.58 -20.58
C ASN A 27 -8.41 14.52 -19.57
N TYR A 28 -9.30 14.18 -18.65
CA TYR A 28 -9.04 13.14 -17.68
C TYR A 28 -10.25 12.26 -17.42
N ASN A 29 -9.99 11.01 -17.02
CA ASN A 29 -10.97 10.06 -16.54
C ASN A 29 -10.56 9.51 -15.17
N VAL A 30 -11.54 9.27 -14.30
CA VAL A 30 -11.33 8.60 -13.03
C VAL A 30 -12.10 7.29 -13.05
N THR A 31 -11.39 6.19 -12.93
CA THR A 31 -11.96 4.85 -12.90
C THR A 31 -11.47 4.09 -11.67
N ARG A 32 -12.19 3.02 -11.33
CA ARG A 32 -11.77 2.08 -10.32
C ARG A 32 -11.85 0.68 -10.93
N VAL A 33 -10.77 -0.08 -10.82
CA VAL A 33 -10.71 -1.49 -11.21
C VAL A 33 -10.38 -2.26 -9.95
N ASP A 34 -11.30 -3.10 -9.50
CA ASP A 34 -11.25 -3.77 -8.20
C ASP A 34 -10.99 -2.76 -7.06
N ASP A 35 -9.86 -2.91 -6.38
CA ASP A 35 -9.44 -2.03 -5.28
C ASP A 35 -8.47 -0.92 -5.70
N VAL A 36 -8.15 -0.84 -6.99
CA VAL A 36 -7.22 0.15 -7.54
C VAL A 36 -8.00 1.33 -8.14
N SER A 37 -7.77 2.53 -7.60
CA SER A 37 -8.25 3.78 -8.19
C SER A 37 -7.24 4.31 -9.21
N ILE A 38 -7.74 4.72 -10.38
CA ILE A 38 -6.92 5.14 -11.51
C ILE A 38 -7.40 6.51 -11.98
N PHE A 39 -6.53 7.51 -11.90
CA PHE A 39 -6.72 8.81 -12.53
C PHE A 39 -5.91 8.83 -13.83
N ILE A 40 -6.56 9.01 -14.96
CA ILE A 40 -5.91 8.96 -16.29
C ILE A 40 -5.98 10.33 -16.92
N PHE A 41 -4.83 10.95 -17.20
CA PHE A 41 -4.73 12.12 -18.07
C PHE A 41 -4.54 11.61 -19.50
N THR A 42 -5.62 11.57 -20.29
CA THR A 42 -5.65 10.86 -21.59
C THR A 42 -4.74 11.50 -22.62
N ASP A 43 -4.64 12.83 -22.60
CA ASP A 43 -3.81 13.59 -23.55
C ASP A 43 -2.31 13.29 -23.40
N TYR A 44 -1.90 12.76 -22.24
CA TYR A 44 -0.51 12.45 -21.91
C TYR A 44 -0.24 10.95 -21.79
N GLY A 45 -1.27 10.10 -21.89
CA GLY A 45 -1.15 8.68 -21.57
C GLY A 45 -0.72 8.39 -20.13
N LEU A 46 -0.87 9.37 -19.22
CA LEU A 46 -0.40 9.28 -17.83
C LEU A 46 -1.47 8.67 -16.93
N LYS A 47 -1.09 7.67 -16.14
CA LYS A 47 -1.94 7.05 -15.10
C LYS A 47 -1.38 7.31 -13.71
N VAL A 48 -2.16 7.96 -12.87
CA VAL A 48 -1.86 8.16 -11.45
C VAL A 48 -2.75 7.21 -10.66
N MET A 49 -2.17 6.15 -10.13
CA MET A 49 -2.89 5.02 -9.54
C MET A 49 -2.74 4.99 -8.02
N LEU A 50 -3.76 4.48 -7.32
CA LEU A 50 -3.78 4.21 -5.89
C LEU A 50 -4.24 2.78 -5.64
N ASP A 51 -3.40 1.98 -5.00
CA ASP A 51 -3.73 0.68 -4.45
C ASP A 51 -3.75 0.74 -2.91
N ARG A 52 -4.87 0.34 -2.30
CA ARG A 52 -5.03 0.42 -0.85
C ARG A 52 -4.56 -0.87 -0.19
N ASN A 53 -3.26 -0.96 0.07
CA ASN A 53 -2.66 -2.03 0.85
C ASN A 53 -2.02 -1.47 2.13
N VAL A 54 -2.79 -1.44 3.23
CA VAL A 54 -2.40 -0.68 4.43
C VAL A 54 -1.24 -1.30 5.23
N PHE A 55 -0.96 -2.60 5.04
CA PHE A 55 0.12 -3.33 5.73
C PHE A 55 1.26 -3.76 4.80
N LEU A 56 1.11 -3.57 3.49
CA LEU A 56 1.99 -4.07 2.42
C LEU A 56 2.07 -5.61 2.32
N VAL A 57 1.50 -6.32 3.29
CA VAL A 57 1.36 -7.78 3.33
C VAL A 57 -0.12 -8.15 3.42
N ASP A 58 -0.42 -9.43 3.20
CA ASP A 58 -1.79 -9.88 3.04
C ASP A 58 -2.56 -9.98 4.37
N VAL A 59 -3.81 -9.53 4.36
CA VAL A 59 -4.82 -9.89 5.37
C VAL A 59 -5.88 -10.75 4.70
N VAL A 60 -5.93 -12.03 5.07
CA VAL A 60 -6.77 -13.03 4.40
C VAL A 60 -7.86 -13.52 5.35
N ARG A 61 -9.07 -13.72 4.84
CA ARG A 61 -10.15 -14.34 5.62
C ARG A 61 -10.04 -15.86 5.52
N GLU A 62 -9.73 -16.50 6.64
CA GLU A 62 -9.67 -17.95 6.78
C GLU A 62 -10.81 -18.48 7.66
N LYS A 63 -10.90 -19.81 7.81
CA LYS A 63 -11.90 -20.45 8.67
C LYS A 63 -11.81 -20.01 10.13
N ILE A 64 -10.59 -19.70 10.60
CA ILE A 64 -10.33 -19.26 11.97
C ILE A 64 -10.65 -17.77 12.20
N GLY A 65 -10.79 -16.98 11.13
CA GLY A 65 -10.96 -15.52 11.18
C GLY A 65 -10.09 -14.80 10.15
N ARG A 66 -9.93 -13.48 10.32
CA ARG A 66 -9.01 -12.67 9.51
C ARG A 66 -7.58 -12.88 10.00
N VAL A 67 -6.67 -13.25 9.11
CA VAL A 67 -5.28 -13.57 9.43
C VAL A 67 -4.37 -12.56 8.73
N LEU A 68 -3.58 -11.83 9.50
CA LEU A 68 -2.48 -11.00 8.98
C LEU A 68 -1.29 -11.91 8.72
N LYS A 69 -0.98 -12.14 7.44
CA LYS A 69 0.12 -13.02 7.01
C LYS A 69 1.36 -12.17 6.72
N LEU A 70 2.31 -12.15 7.66
CA LEU A 70 3.46 -11.23 7.56
C LEU A 70 4.47 -11.64 6.49
N ASP A 71 4.44 -12.88 6.02
CA ASP A 71 5.38 -13.42 5.03
C ASP A 71 4.73 -13.60 3.64
N SER A 72 3.63 -12.89 3.36
CA SER A 72 2.85 -13.04 2.12
C SER A 72 2.49 -11.71 1.47
N ILE A 73 2.71 -11.62 0.15
CA ILE A 73 2.38 -10.45 -0.70
C ILE A 73 1.79 -10.94 -2.02
N VAL A 74 0.60 -11.53 -1.98
CA VAL A 74 -0.15 -11.96 -3.17
C VAL A 74 -0.62 -10.74 -3.97
N GLY A 75 -0.99 -9.66 -3.28
CA GLY A 75 -1.39 -8.39 -3.90
C GLY A 75 -0.29 -7.73 -4.75
N GLY A 76 0.98 -8.07 -4.50
CA GLY A 76 2.13 -7.46 -5.16
C GLY A 76 2.16 -7.63 -6.68
N LYS A 77 1.41 -8.59 -7.22
CA LYS A 77 1.21 -8.74 -8.68
C LYS A 77 0.75 -7.45 -9.36
N LEU A 78 -0.01 -6.60 -8.66
CA LEU A 78 -0.52 -5.32 -9.19
C LEU A 78 0.56 -4.23 -9.29
N TRP A 79 1.68 -4.40 -8.60
CA TRP A 79 2.76 -3.41 -8.53
C TRP A 79 3.82 -3.62 -9.60
N LYS A 80 3.80 -4.79 -10.25
CA LYS A 80 4.69 -5.10 -11.37
C LYS A 80 4.37 -4.19 -12.56
N GLU A 81 5.39 -3.89 -13.36
CA GLU A 81 5.30 -3.07 -14.57
C GLU A 81 4.86 -1.61 -14.34
N ILE A 82 4.83 -1.16 -13.09
CA ILE A 82 4.58 0.25 -12.76
C ILE A 82 5.90 1.03 -12.86
N ASP A 83 5.91 2.16 -13.56
CA ASP A 83 7.12 2.98 -13.75
C ASP A 83 7.61 3.66 -12.46
N MET A 84 6.69 3.99 -11.56
CA MET A 84 6.98 4.62 -10.27
C MET A 84 6.07 4.10 -9.18
N LEU A 85 6.66 3.48 -8.15
CA LEU A 85 5.97 2.98 -6.97
C LEU A 85 6.29 3.86 -5.77
N ILE A 86 5.26 4.30 -5.05
CA ILE A 86 5.37 5.11 -3.84
C ILE A 86 4.64 4.38 -2.72
N PHE A 87 5.40 3.75 -1.83
CA PHE A 87 4.87 2.96 -0.73
C PHE A 87 4.76 3.76 0.55
N ASN A 88 3.77 3.48 1.38
CA ASN A 88 3.75 3.94 2.77
C ASN A 88 2.98 2.93 3.65
N THR A 89 3.38 2.77 4.91
CA THR A 89 2.58 2.03 5.89
C THR A 89 2.94 2.44 7.32
N TRP A 90 1.94 2.86 8.12
CA TRP A 90 2.14 3.10 9.55
C TRP A 90 0.83 3.16 10.36
N HIS A 91 -0.14 3.95 9.91
CA HIS A 91 -1.25 4.40 10.77
C HIS A 91 -2.21 3.29 11.23
N TRP A 92 -2.08 2.09 10.66
CA TRP A 92 -2.92 0.94 10.97
C TRP A 92 -2.26 -0.06 11.91
N TRP A 93 -0.93 -0.03 12.08
CA TRP A 93 -0.19 -1.02 12.86
C TRP A 93 -0.55 -0.97 14.36
N ASN A 94 -0.74 0.23 14.90
CA ASN A 94 -1.02 0.39 16.33
C ASN A 94 -2.49 0.16 16.73
N ARG A 95 -3.36 -0.27 15.80
CA ARG A 95 -4.77 -0.55 16.10
C ARG A 95 -4.92 -1.77 16.99
N ARG A 96 -5.81 -1.65 17.98
CA ARG A 96 -6.14 -2.70 18.95
C ARG A 96 -7.65 -2.73 19.23
N GLY A 97 -8.10 -3.83 19.85
CA GLY A 97 -9.50 -4.02 20.21
C GLY A 97 -10.42 -4.07 18.99
N PRO A 98 -11.63 -3.49 19.05
CA PRO A 98 -12.59 -3.52 17.94
C PRO A 98 -12.07 -2.91 16.63
N SER A 99 -11.07 -2.03 16.69
CA SER A 99 -10.48 -1.38 15.52
C SER A 99 -9.44 -2.22 14.79
N GLN A 100 -9.05 -3.37 15.36
CA GLN A 100 -8.02 -4.24 14.80
C GLN A 100 -8.55 -4.95 13.53
N PRO A 101 -7.85 -4.83 12.39
CA PRO A 101 -8.32 -5.39 11.12
C PRO A 101 -8.03 -6.88 10.93
N TRP A 102 -7.31 -7.51 11.86
CA TRP A 102 -7.05 -8.95 11.89
C TRP A 102 -7.45 -9.56 13.23
N ASP A 103 -7.73 -10.87 13.22
CA ASP A 103 -8.07 -11.67 14.40
C ASP A 103 -6.90 -12.55 14.87
N TYR A 104 -5.96 -12.85 13.96
CA TYR A 104 -4.74 -13.64 14.18
C TYR A 104 -3.59 -13.11 13.32
N VAL A 105 -2.36 -13.47 13.69
CA VAL A 105 -1.14 -13.18 12.93
C VAL A 105 -0.45 -14.51 12.57
N GLU A 106 -0.02 -14.64 11.32
CA GLU A 106 0.72 -15.80 10.81
C GLU A 106 2.11 -15.40 10.35
N VAL A 107 3.13 -16.15 10.80
CA VAL A 107 4.54 -16.03 10.41
C VAL A 107 5.12 -17.42 10.28
N GLY A 108 5.72 -17.74 9.13
CA GLY A 108 6.35 -19.04 8.87
C GLY A 108 5.40 -20.23 9.08
N GLY A 109 4.12 -20.06 8.75
CA GLY A 109 3.07 -21.06 8.98
C GLY A 109 2.62 -21.23 10.44
N ARG A 110 3.15 -20.45 11.39
CA ARG A 110 2.73 -20.46 12.79
C ARG A 110 1.71 -19.36 13.04
N VAL A 111 0.53 -19.74 13.52
CA VAL A 111 -0.56 -18.83 13.84
C VAL A 111 -0.52 -18.46 15.33
N SER A 112 -0.61 -17.17 15.62
CA SER A 112 -0.70 -16.62 16.98
C SER A 112 -1.90 -15.68 17.08
N LYS A 113 -2.45 -15.51 18.29
CA LYS A 113 -3.60 -14.61 18.49
C LYS A 113 -3.23 -13.16 18.19
N ASP A 114 -2.05 -12.75 18.66
CA ASP A 114 -1.46 -11.47 18.37
C ASP A 114 0.06 -11.52 18.63
N ILE A 115 0.80 -10.52 18.17
CA ILE A 115 2.22 -10.35 18.49
C ILE A 115 2.56 -8.87 18.73
N ASP A 116 3.78 -8.60 19.19
CA ASP A 116 4.29 -7.24 19.34
C ASP A 116 4.20 -6.47 18.01
N ARG A 117 3.80 -5.19 18.07
CA ARG A 117 3.52 -4.38 16.87
C ARG A 117 4.76 -4.00 16.10
N MET A 118 5.86 -3.73 16.80
CA MET A 118 7.12 -3.39 16.16
C MET A 118 7.72 -4.63 15.51
N VAL A 119 7.62 -5.80 16.17
CA VAL A 119 8.02 -7.08 15.57
C VAL A 119 7.18 -7.40 14.33
N ALA A 120 5.86 -7.18 14.37
CA ALA A 120 4.99 -7.41 13.23
C ALA A 120 5.35 -6.48 12.05
N PHE A 121 5.55 -5.20 12.36
CA PHE A 121 5.92 -4.16 11.41
C PHE A 121 7.26 -4.45 10.73
N GLU A 122 8.28 -4.77 11.52
CA GLU A 122 9.62 -5.15 11.03
C GLU A 122 9.53 -6.34 10.07
N LYS A 123 8.81 -7.41 10.46
CA LYS A 123 8.65 -8.60 9.62
C LYS A 123 7.96 -8.28 8.29
N ALA A 124 6.85 -7.55 8.31
CA ALA A 124 6.17 -7.16 7.09
C ALA A 124 7.03 -6.27 6.19
N LEU A 125 7.80 -5.33 6.75
CA LEU A 125 8.72 -4.52 5.98
C LEU A 125 9.85 -5.34 5.36
N MET A 126 10.38 -6.33 6.08
CA MET A 126 11.39 -7.25 5.54
C MET A 126 10.82 -8.10 4.39
N THR A 127 9.59 -8.59 4.52
CA THR A 127 8.88 -9.30 3.44
C THR A 127 8.65 -8.38 2.24
N TRP A 128 8.21 -7.14 2.46
CA TRP A 128 8.03 -6.15 1.40
C TRP A 128 9.34 -5.81 0.69
N ALA A 129 10.42 -5.57 1.44
CA ALA A 129 11.73 -5.27 0.88
C ALA A 129 12.24 -6.44 0.02
N GLY A 130 12.16 -7.67 0.54
CA GLY A 130 12.53 -8.86 -0.23
C GLY A 130 11.67 -9.06 -1.48
N TRP A 131 10.39 -8.69 -1.42
CA TRP A 131 9.53 -8.71 -2.61
C TRP A 131 9.98 -7.68 -3.64
N VAL A 132 10.31 -6.44 -3.23
CA VAL A 132 10.81 -5.40 -4.13
C VAL A 132 12.09 -5.87 -4.81
N ASP A 133 13.07 -6.33 -4.04
CA ASP A 133 14.36 -6.81 -4.57
C ASP A 133 14.20 -7.95 -5.57
N SER A 134 13.21 -8.83 -5.36
CA SER A 134 12.99 -9.99 -6.21
C SER A 134 12.13 -9.70 -7.46
N ASN A 135 11.37 -8.60 -7.49
CA ASN A 135 10.34 -8.38 -8.51
C ASN A 135 10.49 -7.07 -9.29
N ILE A 136 11.32 -6.14 -8.83
CA ILE A 136 11.44 -4.81 -9.42
C ILE A 136 12.80 -4.64 -10.08
N ASP A 137 12.79 -4.27 -11.36
CA ASP A 137 13.98 -3.86 -12.10
C ASP A 137 14.21 -2.35 -11.90
N PRO A 138 15.27 -1.94 -11.16
CA PRO A 138 15.53 -0.53 -10.87
C PRO A 138 15.90 0.29 -12.12
N ALA A 139 16.25 -0.35 -13.24
CA ALA A 139 16.47 0.36 -14.51
C ALA A 139 15.15 0.81 -15.15
N LYS A 140 14.03 0.19 -14.79
CA LYS A 140 12.69 0.46 -15.35
C LYS A 140 11.77 1.17 -14.37
N THR A 141 11.82 0.78 -13.11
CA THR A 141 10.89 1.25 -12.08
C THR A 141 11.61 2.00 -10.98
N LYS A 142 11.13 3.20 -10.66
CA LYS A 142 11.56 3.95 -9.48
C LYS A 142 10.73 3.57 -8.26
N VAL A 143 11.39 3.25 -7.15
CA VAL A 143 10.73 2.90 -5.88
C VAL A 143 11.01 3.97 -4.84
N PHE A 144 9.96 4.44 -4.18
CA PHE A 144 10.01 5.35 -3.05
C PHE A 144 9.28 4.74 -1.86
N PHE A 145 9.78 4.99 -0.66
CA PHE A 145 9.09 4.69 0.59
C PHE A 145 8.89 5.99 1.38
N GLN A 146 7.63 6.38 1.55
CA GLN A 146 7.27 7.51 2.38
C GLN A 146 7.36 7.10 3.86
N GLY A 147 8.17 7.83 4.62
CA GLY A 147 8.26 7.64 6.07
C GLY A 147 6.96 7.91 6.82
N ILE A 148 7.01 7.67 8.13
CA ILE A 148 5.87 7.82 9.03
C ILE A 148 5.38 9.27 9.06
N SER A 149 4.09 9.49 8.80
CA SER A 149 3.46 10.79 9.06
C SER A 149 3.10 10.92 10.54
N PRO A 150 3.56 11.98 11.23
CA PRO A 150 3.34 12.15 12.65
C PRO A 150 1.88 12.45 12.99
N SER A 151 1.45 11.96 14.14
CA SER A 151 0.19 12.39 14.76
C SER A 151 0.48 13.47 15.80
N HIS A 152 -0.33 14.53 15.82
CA HIS A 152 -0.13 15.69 16.71
C HIS A 152 -1.17 15.75 17.83
N TYR A 153 -1.84 14.64 18.13
CA TYR A 153 -2.74 14.53 19.27
C TYR A 153 -1.93 14.58 20.58
N LYS A 154 -2.48 15.25 21.58
CA LYS A 154 -1.94 15.26 22.95
C LYS A 154 -2.56 14.14 23.77
#